data_AF-A0ABD2C6W6-F1
#
_entry.id   AF-A0ABD2C6W6-F1
#
_cell.length_a   1.000
_cell.length_b   1.000
_cell.length_c   1.000
_cell.angle_alpha   90.00
_cell.angle_beta   90.00
_cell.angle_gamma   90.00
#
_symmetry.space_group_name_H-M   'P 1'
#
loop_
_entity.id
_entity.type
_entity.pdbx_description
1 polymer ?
#
loop_
_entity_poly.entity_id
_entity_poly.type
_entity_poly.pdbx_seq_one_letter_code
_entity_poly.pdbx_strand_id
1 'polypeptide(L)'
;MATLIKIFNNSLVSRTLLKHNLDIVKVPVREKQISIPKKRHPSWLPKQNRVLHDEHITTENKEFIKEFIQSKYDSPLNIKPIEPMTNWKKGLRRTGLIAKKIGIYPIWLQNGKKVNSTLLQIIDNQVIKYIAPEDFFPVKSKQTIVKNKLGSLVVGAESSDPQLFRKEYCKLFEESGVMPKRIIMRFMISPEAALQPGTPLYAAHFKPGEIIDIRAKTIDRGFQGVMKRWGFKGMPASHGVTKTHRRPGNIGSGGKMARVMPGTKLPGHMGNRWRVIRGYRILRVNTKYNVIWVMGHNIPGETNTFCYLYDTVLPTRKSKIRPHFPTYLPNLNKEPIPEDLYADDVHPFKAPTIKFSEES
;
A
#
# COMPACT_ATOMS: atom_id res chain seq x y z
N MET A 1 -11.80 28.14 -76.25
CA MET A 1 -11.40 27.30 -77.40
C MET A 1 -11.17 25.90 -76.85
N ALA A 2 -12.07 24.97 -77.15
CA ALA A 2 -11.82 23.88 -78.12
C ALA A 2 -10.82 22.84 -77.53
N THR A 3 -11.11 21.54 -77.42
CA THR A 3 -12.02 20.72 -78.21
C THR A 3 -11.92 19.24 -77.75
N LEU A 4 -13.05 18.53 -77.87
CA LEU A 4 -13.22 17.21 -78.48
C LEU A 4 -12.82 15.87 -77.79
N ILE A 5 -13.74 14.91 -78.06
CA ILE A 5 -13.65 13.44 -78.12
C ILE A 5 -14.07 12.72 -76.82
N LYS A 6 -15.37 12.37 -76.63
CA LYS A 6 -16.07 11.14 -77.09
C LYS A 6 -15.27 9.86 -76.87
N ILE A 7 -15.76 8.95 -76.01
CA ILE A 7 -15.75 7.49 -76.23
C ILE A 7 -16.85 6.82 -75.37
N PHE A 8 -17.82 6.28 -76.11
CA PHE A 8 -18.66 5.09 -75.90
C PHE A 8 -19.59 4.90 -74.68
N ASN A 9 -20.89 5.02 -75.02
CA ASN A 9 -22.03 4.28 -74.47
C ASN A 9 -21.83 2.75 -74.55
N ASN A 10 -22.19 2.03 -73.49
CA ASN A 10 -23.23 0.98 -73.45
C ASN A 10 -22.97 0.01 -72.29
N SER A 11 -23.73 0.15 -71.20
CA SER A 11 -24.01 -0.97 -70.32
C SER A 11 -25.42 -0.85 -69.74
N LEU A 12 -26.32 -1.57 -70.41
CA LEU A 12 -27.39 -2.39 -69.83
C LEU A 12 -28.16 -1.82 -68.64
N VAL A 13 -29.36 -1.40 -69.02
CA VAL A 13 -30.59 -1.21 -68.26
C VAL A 13 -30.91 -2.40 -67.33
N SER A 14 -31.36 -2.01 -66.14
CA SER A 14 -32.40 -2.64 -65.29
C SER A 14 -32.04 -3.68 -64.22
N ARG A 15 -32.77 -3.47 -63.09
CA ARG A 15 -33.14 -4.41 -62.03
C ARG A 15 -32.27 -4.48 -60.77
N THR A 16 -32.06 -3.35 -60.10
CA THR A 16 -31.95 -3.33 -58.62
C THR A 16 -32.47 -2.02 -58.02
N LEU A 17 -33.64 -1.55 -58.47
CA LEU A 17 -34.39 -0.54 -57.74
C LEU A 17 -35.29 -1.24 -56.71
N LEU A 18 -35.22 -0.77 -55.46
CA LEU A 18 -36.05 -1.15 -54.30
C LEU A 18 -35.64 -2.43 -53.54
N LYS A 19 -34.52 -2.35 -52.81
CA LYS A 19 -34.49 -2.97 -51.47
C LYS A 19 -34.81 -1.87 -50.47
N HIS A 20 -35.97 -1.97 -49.81
CA HIS A 20 -36.23 -1.20 -48.60
C HIS A 20 -35.19 -1.61 -47.55
N ASN A 21 -34.14 -0.81 -47.41
CA ASN A 21 -33.38 -0.83 -46.16
C ASN A 21 -34.31 -0.24 -45.11
N LEU A 22 -34.87 -1.10 -44.26
CA LEU A 22 -35.46 -0.67 -43.01
C LEU A 22 -34.33 -0.01 -42.21
N ASP A 23 -34.26 1.31 -42.26
CA ASP A 23 -33.45 2.09 -41.33
C ASP A 23 -34.05 1.87 -39.93
N ILE A 24 -33.56 0.84 -39.24
CA ILE A 24 -33.88 0.60 -37.84
C ILE A 24 -33.23 1.75 -37.07
N VAL A 25 -34.02 2.81 -36.86
CA VAL A 25 -33.68 3.88 -35.92
C VAL A 25 -33.62 3.24 -34.53
N LYS A 26 -32.43 2.82 -34.11
CA LYS A 26 -32.18 2.42 -32.72
C LYS A 26 -32.24 3.67 -31.85
N VAL A 27 -33.44 4.01 -31.39
CA VAL A 27 -33.61 4.99 -30.31
C VAL A 27 -32.95 4.39 -29.07
N PRO A 28 -31.90 4.99 -28.48
CA PRO A 28 -31.34 4.52 -27.23
C PRO A 28 -32.36 4.81 -26.13
N VAL A 29 -33.19 3.83 -25.80
CA VAL A 29 -34.02 3.88 -24.60
C VAL A 29 -33.07 3.84 -23.41
N ARG A 30 -32.79 5.00 -22.81
CA ARG A 30 -32.24 5.05 -21.46
C ARG A 30 -33.35 4.59 -20.53
N GLU A 31 -33.45 3.28 -20.31
CA GLU A 31 -34.16 2.76 -19.15
C GLU A 31 -33.51 3.40 -17.93
N LYS A 32 -34.22 4.35 -17.33
CA LYS A 32 -33.80 4.93 -16.06
C LYS A 32 -33.85 3.77 -15.09
N GLN A 33 -32.69 3.18 -14.74
CA GLN A 33 -32.63 2.21 -13.66
C GLN A 33 -33.15 2.91 -12.40
N ILE A 34 -34.42 2.70 -12.09
CA ILE A 34 -35.01 3.20 -10.86
C ILE A 34 -34.27 2.46 -9.76
N SER A 35 -33.52 3.18 -8.94
CA SER A 35 -32.87 2.59 -7.79
C SER A 35 -33.94 1.88 -6.96
N ILE A 36 -33.80 0.57 -6.77
CA ILE A 36 -34.72 -0.21 -5.94
C ILE A 36 -34.81 0.53 -4.59
N PRO A 37 -36.01 0.95 -4.15
CA PRO A 37 -36.14 1.66 -2.88
C PRO A 37 -35.59 0.75 -1.78
N LYS A 38 -34.68 1.28 -0.96
CA LYS A 38 -34.16 0.54 0.19
C LYS A 38 -35.34 0.22 1.10
N LYS A 39 -35.77 -1.05 1.14
CA LYS A 39 -36.78 -1.54 2.08
C LYS A 39 -36.28 -1.22 3.49
N ARG A 40 -36.96 -0.32 4.18
CA ARG A 40 -36.69 -0.06 5.60
C ARG A 40 -37.27 -1.23 6.39
N HIS A 41 -36.58 -1.65 7.44
CA HIS A 41 -37.20 -2.59 8.36
C HIS A 41 -38.52 -2.00 8.89
N PRO A 42 -39.59 -2.79 8.96
CA PRO A 42 -40.86 -2.31 9.48
C PRO A 42 -40.67 -1.81 10.92
N SER A 43 -41.42 -0.77 11.30
CA SER A 43 -41.28 -0.11 12.61
C SER A 43 -41.57 -1.05 13.78
N TRP A 44 -42.42 -2.06 13.57
CA TRP A 44 -42.77 -3.09 14.55
C TRP A 44 -41.77 -4.24 14.62
N LEU A 45 -40.76 -4.30 13.73
CA LEU A 45 -39.70 -5.30 13.86
C LEU A 45 -38.86 -4.91 15.09
N PRO A 46 -38.84 -5.74 16.16
CA PRO A 46 -38.02 -5.45 17.31
C PRO A 46 -36.56 -5.38 16.84
N LYS A 47 -35.97 -4.19 16.94
CA LYS A 47 -34.54 -4.03 16.72
C LYS A 47 -33.86 -4.70 17.88
N GLN A 48 -32.89 -5.58 17.62
CA GLN A 48 -32.02 -6.05 18.68
C GLN A 48 -31.34 -4.82 19.29
N ASN A 49 -31.69 -4.52 20.54
CA ASN A 49 -31.03 -3.48 21.30
C ASN A 49 -29.59 -3.96 21.50
N ARG A 50 -28.65 -3.34 20.78
CA ARG A 50 -27.23 -3.54 21.02
C ARG A 50 -26.90 -2.77 22.28
N VAL A 51 -27.11 -3.40 23.44
CA VAL A 51 -26.70 -2.80 24.70
C VAL A 51 -25.19 -2.98 24.81
N LEU A 52 -24.46 -1.87 24.77
CA LEU A 52 -23.06 -1.83 25.19
C LEU A 52 -23.10 -1.90 26.72
N HIS A 53 -23.07 -3.11 27.28
CA HIS A 53 -22.80 -3.25 28.70
C HIS A 53 -21.29 -3.15 28.91
N ASP A 54 -20.85 -2.24 29.77
CA ASP A 54 -19.59 -2.43 30.46
C ASP A 54 -19.83 -3.61 31.42
N GLU A 55 -19.44 -4.82 31.00
CA GLU A 55 -19.54 -5.98 31.87
C GLU A 55 -18.73 -5.68 33.15
N HIS A 56 -19.38 -5.77 34.32
CA HIS A 56 -18.72 -5.60 35.62
C HIS A 56 -17.86 -6.83 35.92
N ILE A 57 -16.76 -6.97 35.18
CA ILE A 57 -15.77 -8.03 35.35
C ILE A 57 -14.88 -7.65 36.54
N THR A 58 -14.77 -8.55 37.53
CA THR A 58 -13.85 -8.41 38.66
C THR A 58 -12.40 -8.30 38.17
N THR A 59 -11.51 -7.74 38.98
CA THR A 59 -10.08 -7.63 38.65
C THR A 59 -9.46 -9.01 38.42
N GLU A 60 -9.80 -9.98 39.26
CA GLU A 60 -9.37 -11.38 39.15
C GLU A 60 -9.78 -12.00 37.81
N ASN A 61 -11.02 -11.80 37.38
CA ASN A 61 -11.49 -12.33 36.10
C ASN A 61 -10.79 -11.65 34.90
N LYS A 62 -10.42 -10.37 35.01
CA LYS A 62 -9.65 -9.68 33.96
C LYS A 62 -8.24 -10.26 33.84
N GLU A 63 -7.61 -10.59 34.96
CA GLU A 63 -6.29 -11.24 35.00
C GLU A 63 -6.37 -12.64 34.42
N PHE A 64 -7.34 -13.44 34.87
CA PHE A 64 -7.61 -14.77 34.32
C PHE A 64 -7.82 -14.74 32.79
N ILE A 65 -8.61 -13.78 32.28
CA ILE A 65 -8.83 -13.62 30.84
C ILE A 65 -7.52 -13.33 30.11
N LYS A 66 -6.66 -12.45 30.65
CA LYS A 66 -5.37 -12.13 30.05
C LYS A 66 -4.46 -13.35 30.03
N GLU A 67 -4.39 -14.11 31.12
CA GLU A 67 -3.62 -15.35 31.20
C GLU A 67 -4.15 -16.43 30.27
N PHE A 68 -5.48 -16.57 30.16
CA PHE A 68 -6.12 -17.48 29.23
C PHE A 68 -5.82 -17.11 27.77
N ILE A 69 -5.86 -15.82 27.44
CA ILE A 69 -5.49 -15.35 26.10
C ILE A 69 -4.01 -15.63 25.83
N GLN A 70 -3.13 -15.30 26.77
CA GLN A 70 -1.70 -15.54 26.62
C GLN A 70 -1.43 -17.03 26.40
N SER A 71 -1.92 -17.91 27.29
CA SER A 71 -1.73 -19.37 27.18
C SER A 71 -2.30 -19.95 25.88
N LYS A 72 -3.43 -19.44 25.39
CA LYS A 72 -4.03 -19.91 24.13
C LYS A 72 -3.14 -19.62 22.91
N TYR A 73 -2.45 -18.49 22.89
CA TYR A 73 -1.66 -18.04 21.73
C TYR A 73 -0.14 -18.18 21.93
N ASP A 74 0.33 -18.68 23.07
CA ASP A 74 1.75 -18.96 23.36
C ASP A 74 2.29 -20.23 22.68
N SER A 75 1.52 -20.83 21.76
CA SER A 75 1.96 -22.04 21.06
C SER A 75 3.20 -21.74 20.21
N PRO A 76 4.20 -22.66 20.20
CA PRO A 76 5.44 -22.44 19.47
C PRO A 76 5.09 -22.26 17.99
N LEU A 77 5.40 -21.08 17.47
CA LEU A 77 5.09 -20.72 16.08
C LEU A 77 5.65 -21.79 15.16
N ASN A 78 4.86 -22.24 14.19
CA ASN A 78 5.31 -23.14 13.13
C ASN A 78 6.35 -22.40 12.28
N ILE A 79 7.63 -22.54 12.66
CA ILE A 79 8.77 -21.90 12.01
C ILE A 79 9.32 -22.81 10.88
N LYS A 80 8.72 -23.98 10.65
CA LYS A 80 9.17 -24.89 9.59
C LYS A 80 8.93 -24.22 8.23
N PRO A 81 9.95 -24.03 7.39
CA PRO A 81 9.73 -23.52 6.04
C PRO A 81 8.90 -24.51 5.21
N ILE A 82 8.17 -24.02 4.20
CA ILE A 82 7.60 -24.90 3.17
C ILE A 82 8.78 -25.41 2.35
N GLU A 83 9.05 -26.70 2.42
CA GLU A 83 10.12 -27.31 1.64
C GLU A 83 9.68 -27.47 0.16
N PRO A 84 10.60 -27.27 -0.82
CA PRO A 84 12.02 -26.98 -0.65
C PRO A 84 12.32 -25.47 -0.51
N MET A 85 13.27 -25.13 0.37
CA MET A 85 13.80 -23.77 0.46
C MET A 85 14.60 -23.46 -0.80
N THR A 86 14.03 -22.64 -1.68
CA THR A 86 14.67 -22.30 -2.96
C THR A 86 15.70 -21.19 -2.79
N ASN A 87 16.82 -21.31 -3.50
CA ASN A 87 17.82 -20.24 -3.55
C ASN A 87 17.26 -19.02 -4.27
N TRP A 88 17.65 -17.82 -3.82
CA TRP A 88 17.25 -16.58 -4.47
C TRP A 88 17.70 -16.53 -5.93
N LYS A 89 16.75 -16.23 -6.83
CA LYS A 89 16.99 -15.95 -8.25
C LYS A 89 16.56 -14.53 -8.61
N LYS A 90 17.23 -13.94 -9.60
CA LYS A 90 16.88 -12.60 -10.11
C LYS A 90 15.47 -12.62 -10.70
N GLY A 91 14.61 -11.72 -10.22
CA GLY A 91 13.22 -11.59 -10.69
C GLY A 91 12.18 -12.18 -9.74
N LEU A 92 12.61 -12.95 -8.74
CA LEU A 92 11.73 -13.38 -7.65
C LEU A 92 11.34 -12.20 -6.77
N ARG A 93 10.11 -12.26 -6.23
CA ARG A 93 9.57 -11.30 -5.29
C ARG A 93 9.30 -11.99 -3.97
N ARG A 94 10.05 -11.59 -2.94
CA ARG A 94 9.80 -11.99 -1.55
C ARG A 94 8.74 -11.10 -0.90
N THR A 95 8.40 -11.45 0.32
CA THR A 95 7.42 -10.75 1.14
C THR A 95 7.90 -9.37 1.56
N GLY A 96 6.94 -8.49 1.88
CA GLY A 96 7.20 -7.24 2.56
C GLY A 96 6.93 -7.33 4.06
N LEU A 97 7.15 -6.21 4.74
CA LEU A 97 6.87 -6.03 6.16
C LEU A 97 5.87 -4.91 6.39
N ILE A 98 5.19 -4.96 7.53
CA ILE A 98 4.40 -3.85 8.05
C ILE A 98 5.21 -3.21 9.17
N ALA A 99 5.32 -1.88 9.16
CA ALA A 99 6.09 -1.18 10.17
C ALA A 99 5.33 0.03 10.71
N LYS A 100 5.53 0.34 11.98
CA LYS A 100 5.04 1.53 12.67
C LYS A 100 6.10 2.63 12.60
N LYS A 101 5.72 3.80 12.11
CA LYS A 101 6.61 4.95 12.02
C LYS A 101 6.82 5.55 13.41
N ILE A 102 8.03 5.48 13.97
CA ILE A 102 8.33 6.07 15.29
C ILE A 102 8.63 7.57 15.16
N GLY A 103 9.46 7.96 14.19
CA GLY A 103 9.94 9.34 14.13
C GLY A 103 11.07 9.54 13.15
N ILE A 104 11.65 10.73 13.18
CA ILE A 104 12.76 11.14 12.31
C ILE A 104 13.96 11.40 13.20
N TYR A 105 15.11 10.85 12.83
CA TYR A 105 16.37 11.03 13.55
C TYR A 105 17.52 11.24 12.56
N PRO A 106 18.43 12.20 12.79
CA PRO A 106 19.56 12.43 11.91
C PRO A 106 20.65 11.35 12.09
N ILE A 107 21.30 10.97 10.99
CA ILE A 107 22.45 10.07 10.97
C ILE A 107 23.57 10.76 10.17
N TRP A 108 24.81 10.53 10.58
CA TRP A 108 25.99 11.02 9.86
C TRP A 108 26.59 9.91 9.00
N LEU A 109 26.98 10.28 7.78
CA LEU A 109 27.82 9.42 6.93
C LEU A 109 29.28 9.56 7.33
N GLN A 110 30.12 8.61 6.92
CA GLN A 110 31.57 8.69 7.12
C GLN A 110 32.19 9.94 6.48
N ASN A 111 31.58 10.47 5.42
CA ASN A 111 31.98 11.72 4.76
C ASN A 111 31.61 13.00 5.56
N GLY A 112 31.12 12.87 6.81
CA GLY A 112 30.69 13.99 7.65
C GLY A 112 29.32 14.60 7.26
N LYS A 113 28.71 14.15 6.16
CA LYS A 113 27.39 14.64 5.71
C LYS A 113 26.27 14.15 6.63
N LYS A 114 25.45 15.09 7.11
CA LYS A 114 24.23 14.81 7.86
C LYS A 114 23.10 14.39 6.92
N VAL A 115 22.47 13.25 7.23
CA VAL A 115 21.32 12.71 6.49
C VAL A 115 20.17 12.48 7.46
N ASN A 116 18.98 12.98 7.14
CA ASN A 116 17.80 12.69 7.94
C ASN A 116 17.32 11.26 7.65
N SER A 117 17.02 10.49 8.69
CA SER A 117 16.48 9.13 8.58
C SER A 117 15.14 9.02 9.31
N THR A 118 14.25 8.15 8.84
CA THR A 118 12.99 7.82 9.53
C THR A 118 13.12 6.45 10.17
N LEU A 119 12.75 6.33 11.46
CA LEU A 119 12.72 5.08 12.19
C LEU A 119 11.39 4.37 11.98
N LEU A 120 11.47 3.10 11.59
CA LEU A 120 10.32 2.23 11.35
C LEU A 120 10.47 0.98 12.20
N GLN A 121 9.54 0.76 13.13
CA GLN A 121 9.53 -0.41 14.00
C GLN A 121 8.65 -1.50 13.44
N ILE A 122 9.14 -2.73 13.48
CA ILE A 122 8.37 -3.93 13.13
C ILE A 122 7.83 -4.53 14.42
N ILE A 123 6.51 -4.53 14.54
CA ILE A 123 5.78 -4.96 15.74
C ILE A 123 4.94 -6.17 15.38
N ASP A 124 5.27 -7.31 15.97
CA ASP A 124 4.54 -8.58 15.87
C ASP A 124 4.07 -8.93 14.46
N ASN A 125 4.97 -8.80 13.48
CA ASN A 125 4.66 -9.18 12.11
C ASN A 125 4.63 -10.70 11.98
N GLN A 126 3.49 -11.22 11.57
CA GLN A 126 3.30 -12.66 11.35
C GLN A 126 2.53 -12.92 10.06
N VAL A 127 2.84 -14.04 9.42
CA VAL A 127 2.11 -14.52 8.24
C VAL A 127 0.76 -15.10 8.69
N ILE A 128 -0.34 -14.62 8.12
CA ILE A 128 -1.69 -15.09 8.46
C ILE A 128 -2.11 -16.20 7.51
N LYS A 129 -1.95 -15.96 6.21
CA LYS A 129 -2.46 -16.84 5.16
C LYS A 129 -1.66 -16.72 3.88
N TYR A 130 -1.44 -17.84 3.20
CA TYR A 130 -0.93 -17.88 1.84
C TYR A 130 -2.06 -18.20 0.87
N ILE A 131 -2.10 -17.51 -0.27
CA ILE A 131 -3.03 -17.77 -1.37
C ILE A 131 -2.19 -18.02 -2.61
N ALA A 132 -2.33 -19.22 -3.19
CA ALA A 132 -1.60 -19.64 -4.36
C ALA A 132 -1.91 -18.76 -5.59
N PRO A 133 -1.01 -18.70 -6.59
CA PRO A 133 -1.24 -17.92 -7.81
C PRO A 133 -2.48 -18.35 -8.62
N GLU A 134 -2.93 -19.59 -8.44
CA GLU A 134 -4.07 -20.18 -9.14
C GLU A 134 -5.40 -19.66 -8.58
N ASP A 135 -5.52 -19.62 -7.25
CA ASP A 135 -6.70 -19.13 -6.54
C ASP A 135 -6.76 -17.60 -6.47
N PHE A 136 -5.64 -16.94 -6.75
CA PHE A 136 -5.54 -15.48 -6.63
C PHE A 136 -6.09 -14.75 -7.86
N PHE A 137 -7.33 -14.26 -7.75
CA PHE A 137 -7.96 -13.38 -8.74
C PHE A 137 -7.96 -11.91 -8.30
N PRO A 138 -7.19 -11.02 -8.96
CA PRO A 138 -7.19 -9.60 -8.62
C PRO A 138 -8.46 -8.90 -9.11
N VAL A 139 -9.10 -8.12 -8.23
CA VAL A 139 -10.40 -7.43 -8.43
C VAL A 139 -10.46 -6.51 -9.68
N LYS A 140 -9.33 -6.14 -10.29
CA LYS A 140 -9.27 -5.11 -11.36
C LYS A 140 -8.54 -5.51 -12.64
N SER A 141 -8.10 -6.75 -12.84
CA SER A 141 -7.49 -7.09 -14.12
C SER A 141 -8.56 -7.57 -15.11
N LYS A 142 -8.78 -6.81 -16.18
CA LYS A 142 -9.12 -7.45 -17.46
C LYS A 142 -8.06 -8.53 -17.68
N GLN A 143 -8.52 -9.76 -17.91
CA GLN A 143 -7.71 -10.97 -18.06
C GLN A 143 -6.61 -10.72 -19.11
N THR A 144 -5.45 -10.25 -18.65
CA THR A 144 -4.23 -10.21 -19.44
C THR A 144 -3.47 -11.43 -19.00
N ILE A 145 -3.03 -12.25 -19.95
CA ILE A 145 -2.24 -13.45 -19.68
C ILE A 145 -0.90 -12.98 -19.10
N VAL A 146 -0.81 -12.90 -17.77
CA VAL A 146 0.43 -12.58 -17.06
C VAL A 146 1.28 -13.84 -17.07
N LYS A 147 2.42 -13.81 -17.77
CA LYS A 147 3.34 -14.96 -17.91
C LYS A 147 3.81 -15.54 -16.57
N ASN A 148 3.95 -14.70 -15.54
CA ASN A 148 4.35 -15.11 -14.19
C ASN A 148 3.27 -14.68 -13.18
N LYS A 149 2.27 -15.54 -12.94
CA LYS A 149 1.26 -15.28 -11.90
C LYS A 149 1.93 -15.26 -10.53
N LEU A 150 1.65 -14.22 -9.75
CA LEU A 150 2.14 -14.07 -8.38
C LEU A 150 1.09 -14.63 -7.42
N GLY A 151 1.56 -15.26 -6.34
CA GLY A 151 0.73 -15.58 -5.18
C GLY A 151 0.54 -14.35 -4.30
N SER A 152 -0.31 -14.49 -3.29
CA SER A 152 -0.59 -13.42 -2.32
C SER A 152 -0.33 -13.93 -0.92
N LEU A 153 0.63 -13.34 -0.22
CA LEU A 153 0.83 -13.58 1.20
C LEU A 153 0.15 -12.49 2.04
N VAL A 154 -0.67 -12.91 2.99
CA VAL A 154 -1.35 -12.03 3.94
C VAL A 154 -0.49 -11.95 5.20
N VAL A 155 -0.05 -10.75 5.55
CA VAL A 155 0.76 -10.46 6.74
C VAL A 155 -0.03 -9.56 7.67
N GLY A 156 0.00 -9.86 8.96
CA GLY A 156 -0.59 -9.04 10.01
C GLY A 156 0.46 -8.44 10.94
N ALA A 157 0.14 -7.31 11.55
CA ALA A 157 1.00 -6.58 12.48
C ALA A 157 0.21 -6.01 13.66
N GLU A 158 0.92 -5.82 14.78
CA GLU A 158 0.38 -5.37 16.07
C GLU A 158 -0.69 -6.34 16.61
N SER A 159 -0.30 -7.17 17.57
CA SER A 159 -1.22 -8.07 18.27
C SER A 159 -2.26 -7.25 19.04
N SER A 160 -3.50 -7.71 19.05
CA SER A 160 -4.61 -7.01 19.70
C SER A 160 -5.56 -8.01 20.33
N ASP A 161 -6.25 -7.59 21.38
CA ASP A 161 -7.14 -8.48 22.14
C ASP A 161 -8.28 -9.00 21.27
N PRO A 162 -8.53 -10.33 21.24
CA PRO A 162 -9.60 -10.92 20.45
C PRO A 162 -11.00 -10.37 20.76
N GLN A 163 -11.21 -9.88 21.98
CA GLN A 163 -12.50 -9.33 22.43
C GLN A 163 -12.92 -8.06 21.67
N LEU A 164 -11.96 -7.28 21.17
CA LEU A 164 -12.22 -6.03 20.46
C LEU A 164 -12.73 -6.28 19.03
N PHE A 165 -12.62 -7.51 18.54
CA PHE A 165 -12.95 -7.86 17.17
C PHE A 165 -14.20 -8.74 17.08
N ARG A 166 -14.80 -8.76 15.88
CA ARG A 166 -15.91 -9.66 15.57
C ARG A 166 -15.39 -11.08 15.43
N LYS A 167 -16.24 -12.06 15.78
CA LYS A 167 -15.96 -13.50 15.61
C LYS A 167 -15.47 -13.84 14.20
N GLU A 168 -16.09 -13.27 13.16
CA GLU A 168 -15.69 -13.44 11.75
C GLU A 168 -14.25 -12.99 11.46
N TYR A 169 -13.81 -11.90 12.09
CA TYR A 169 -12.44 -11.41 11.92
C TYR A 169 -11.44 -12.34 12.63
N CYS A 170 -11.78 -12.80 13.84
CA CYS A 170 -10.96 -13.75 14.58
C CYS A 170 -10.77 -15.09 13.83
N LYS A 171 -11.81 -15.56 13.12
CA LYS A 171 -11.73 -16.78 12.28
C LYS A 171 -10.62 -16.75 11.22
N LEU A 172 -10.22 -15.56 10.75
CA LEU A 172 -9.13 -15.43 9.77
C LEU A 172 -7.77 -15.91 10.32
N PHE A 173 -7.61 -15.91 11.64
CA PHE A 173 -6.36 -16.23 12.31
C PHE A 173 -6.32 -17.67 12.86
N GLU A 174 -7.44 -18.40 12.81
CA GLU A 174 -7.52 -19.80 13.27
C GLU A 174 -6.56 -20.70 12.48
N GLU A 175 -6.44 -20.50 11.17
CA GLU A 175 -5.52 -21.24 10.29
C GLU A 175 -4.04 -21.04 10.67
N SER A 176 -3.68 -19.85 11.16
CA SER A 176 -2.30 -19.52 11.56
C SER A 176 -2.02 -19.71 13.05
N GLY A 177 -3.06 -19.88 13.88
CA GLY A 177 -2.93 -19.98 15.34
C GLY A 177 -2.42 -18.71 16.02
N VAL A 178 -2.41 -17.55 15.35
CA VAL A 178 -1.87 -16.30 15.90
C VAL A 178 -2.95 -15.43 16.53
N MET A 179 -2.53 -14.53 17.41
CA MET A 179 -3.43 -13.49 17.95
C MET A 179 -3.98 -12.61 16.81
N PRO A 180 -5.25 -12.15 16.91
CA PRO A 180 -5.80 -11.18 15.98
C PRO A 180 -4.91 -9.93 15.87
N LYS A 181 -4.65 -9.53 14.63
CA LYS A 181 -3.78 -8.39 14.32
C LYS A 181 -4.59 -7.15 14.00
N ARG A 182 -4.10 -5.97 14.40
CA ARG A 182 -4.78 -4.69 14.15
C ARG A 182 -4.80 -4.33 12.67
N ILE A 183 -3.71 -4.64 11.97
CA ILE A 183 -3.53 -4.28 10.56
C ILE A 183 -3.09 -5.49 9.77
N ILE A 184 -3.69 -5.64 8.60
CA ILE A 184 -3.39 -6.70 7.65
C ILE A 184 -3.06 -6.06 6.30
N MET A 185 -2.02 -6.58 5.64
CA MET A 185 -1.71 -6.24 4.26
C MET A 185 -1.35 -7.49 3.47
N ARG A 186 -1.66 -7.45 2.17
CA ARG A 186 -1.35 -8.50 1.21
C ARG A 186 -0.13 -8.09 0.40
N PHE A 187 0.86 -8.96 0.33
CA PHE A 187 2.03 -8.81 -0.52
C PHE A 187 1.97 -9.79 -1.69
N MET A 188 2.23 -9.29 -2.88
CA MET A 188 2.32 -10.14 -4.08
C MET A 188 3.71 -10.77 -4.12
N ILE A 189 3.75 -12.09 -4.07
CA ILE A 189 4.99 -12.86 -3.96
C ILE A 189 5.11 -13.89 -5.06
N SER A 190 6.35 -14.27 -5.35
CA SER A 190 6.62 -15.47 -6.15
C SER A 190 6.18 -16.71 -5.35
N PRO A 191 5.67 -17.77 -6.01
CA PRO A 191 5.33 -19.02 -5.32
C PRO A 191 6.53 -19.63 -4.59
N GLU A 192 7.74 -19.47 -5.14
CA GLU A 192 9.01 -19.86 -4.49
C GLU A 192 9.30 -19.14 -3.16
N ALA A 193 8.66 -17.99 -2.92
CA ALA A 193 8.81 -17.20 -1.69
C ALA A 193 7.67 -17.42 -0.68
N ALA A 194 6.89 -18.48 -0.83
CA ALA A 194 5.79 -18.81 0.06
C ALA A 194 6.32 -19.14 1.47
N LEU A 195 5.57 -18.72 2.49
CA LEU A 195 5.87 -18.96 3.89
C LEU A 195 4.68 -19.64 4.55
N GLN A 196 4.95 -20.46 5.57
CA GLN A 196 3.88 -21.08 6.35
C GLN A 196 3.10 -20.01 7.13
N PRO A 197 1.76 -20.13 7.22
CA PRO A 197 0.96 -19.41 8.20
C PRO A 197 1.55 -19.55 9.61
N GLY A 198 1.59 -18.46 10.37
CA GLY A 198 2.20 -18.40 11.71
C GLY A 198 3.67 -17.97 11.74
N THR A 199 4.38 -17.96 10.61
CA THR A 199 5.81 -17.58 10.57
C THR A 199 6.01 -16.12 11.03
N PRO A 200 6.88 -15.85 12.02
CA PRO A 200 7.23 -14.49 12.44
C PRO A 200 8.18 -13.82 11.45
N LEU A 201 8.04 -12.50 11.29
CA LEU A 201 8.88 -11.69 10.41
C LEU A 201 9.58 -10.59 11.19
N TYR A 202 10.91 -10.55 11.11
CA TYR A 202 11.76 -9.61 11.86
C TYR A 202 12.32 -8.49 10.97
N ALA A 203 12.92 -7.47 11.61
CA ALA A 203 13.61 -6.38 10.90
C ALA A 203 14.80 -6.84 10.06
N ALA A 204 15.48 -7.90 10.51
CA ALA A 204 16.57 -8.55 9.80
C ALA A 204 16.16 -9.17 8.44
N HIS A 205 14.87 -9.19 8.09
CA HIS A 205 14.43 -9.50 6.72
C HIS A 205 15.11 -8.60 5.68
N PHE A 206 15.32 -7.33 6.01
CA PHE A 206 16.04 -6.39 5.17
C PHE A 206 17.49 -6.22 5.63
N LYS A 207 18.40 -6.03 4.68
CA LYS A 207 19.80 -5.73 4.96
C LYS A 207 20.07 -4.22 4.81
N PRO A 208 21.01 -3.63 5.57
CA PRO A 208 21.47 -2.27 5.31
C PRO A 208 22.00 -2.13 3.87
N GLY A 209 21.80 -0.97 3.27
CA GLY A 209 22.15 -0.71 1.86
C GLY A 209 21.09 -1.17 0.85
N GLU A 210 20.12 -2.01 1.25
CA GLU A 210 19.00 -2.37 0.37
C GLU A 210 18.09 -1.17 0.07
N ILE A 211 17.38 -1.26 -1.05
CA ILE A 211 16.49 -0.21 -1.55
C ILE A 211 15.06 -0.75 -1.54
N ILE A 212 14.19 -0.02 -0.83
CA ILE A 212 12.80 -0.39 -0.58
C ILE A 212 11.83 0.68 -1.10
N ASP A 213 10.60 0.24 -1.33
CA ASP A 213 9.45 1.10 -1.55
C ASP A 213 8.55 1.06 -0.31
N ILE A 214 7.99 2.23 0.04
CA ILE A 214 7.20 2.41 1.25
C ILE A 214 5.82 2.92 0.87
N ARG A 215 4.78 2.20 1.27
CA ARG A 215 3.38 2.58 1.08
C ARG A 215 2.74 2.92 2.41
N ALA A 216 2.18 4.12 2.53
CA ALA A 216 1.50 4.56 3.74
C ALA A 216 0.33 5.49 3.41
N LYS A 217 -0.55 5.73 4.39
CA LYS A 217 -1.56 6.80 4.29
C LYS A 217 -0.90 8.13 4.59
N THR A 218 -1.16 9.13 3.75
CA THR A 218 -0.75 10.52 4.02
C THR A 218 -1.54 11.11 5.18
N ILE A 219 -0.91 12.04 5.90
CA ILE A 219 -1.54 12.91 6.93
C ILE A 219 -2.88 13.45 6.41
N ASP A 220 -3.92 13.35 7.23
CA ASP A 220 -5.23 13.92 6.91
C ASP A 220 -5.22 15.43 7.16
N ARG A 221 -5.64 16.22 6.16
CA ARG A 221 -5.75 17.67 6.28
C ARG A 221 -7.20 18.15 6.12
N GLY A 222 -8.17 17.24 6.05
CA GLY A 222 -9.58 17.56 5.88
C GLY A 222 -9.88 18.31 4.57
N PHE A 223 -10.94 19.12 4.56
CA PHE A 223 -11.33 19.93 3.42
C PHE A 223 -10.41 21.13 3.25
N GLN A 224 -9.68 21.19 2.14
CA GLN A 224 -8.69 22.24 1.87
C GLN A 224 -9.06 23.09 0.64
N GLY A 225 -8.77 24.38 0.73
CA GLY A 225 -8.87 25.32 -0.39
C GLY A 225 -7.85 25.05 -1.50
N VAL A 226 -8.06 25.66 -2.67
CA VAL A 226 -7.24 25.40 -3.88
C VAL A 226 -5.76 25.77 -3.73
N MET A 227 -5.45 26.80 -2.96
CA MET A 227 -4.07 27.20 -2.71
C MET A 227 -3.29 26.10 -1.97
N LYS A 228 -3.85 25.56 -0.87
CA LYS A 228 -3.16 24.54 -0.08
C LYS A 228 -3.20 23.16 -0.75
N ARG A 229 -4.31 22.82 -1.41
CA ARG A 229 -4.53 21.52 -2.06
C ARG A 229 -3.75 21.35 -3.36
N TRP A 230 -3.68 22.41 -4.17
CA TRP A 230 -3.14 22.35 -5.54
C TRP A 230 -1.99 23.32 -5.81
N GLY A 231 -1.61 24.17 -4.85
CA GLY A 231 -0.55 25.16 -5.03
C GLY A 231 -0.94 26.35 -5.91
N PHE A 232 -2.23 26.69 -5.98
CA PHE A 232 -2.68 27.89 -6.72
C PHE A 232 -2.10 29.16 -6.09
N LYS A 233 -1.68 30.13 -6.91
CA LYS A 233 -1.09 31.40 -6.44
C LYS A 233 -2.10 32.32 -5.73
N GLY A 234 -3.38 32.22 -6.07
CA GLY A 234 -4.40 33.17 -5.58
C GLY A 234 -4.38 34.50 -6.34
N MET A 235 -5.08 35.50 -5.82
CA MET A 235 -5.10 36.88 -6.32
C MET A 235 -4.26 37.79 -5.42
N PRO A 236 -3.76 38.95 -5.90
CA PRO A 236 -2.99 39.87 -5.07
C PRO A 236 -3.80 40.39 -3.87
N ALA A 237 -3.08 40.89 -2.86
CA ALA A 237 -3.68 41.42 -1.64
C ALA A 237 -4.18 42.86 -1.80
N SER A 238 -3.47 43.68 -2.57
CA SER A 238 -3.73 45.11 -2.81
C SER A 238 -4.29 45.38 -4.22
N HIS A 239 -4.39 46.66 -4.61
CA HIS A 239 -4.85 47.14 -5.92
C HIS A 239 -6.29 46.76 -6.27
N GLY A 240 -7.22 46.96 -5.33
CA GLY A 240 -8.67 46.86 -5.58
C GLY A 240 -9.25 45.44 -5.59
N VAL A 241 -8.47 44.41 -5.26
CA VAL A 241 -8.97 43.04 -5.15
C VAL A 241 -9.88 42.91 -3.92
N THR A 242 -11.16 42.61 -4.16
CA THR A 242 -12.16 42.47 -3.08
C THR A 242 -12.63 41.01 -2.94
N LYS A 243 -12.44 40.41 -1.74
CA LYS A 243 -12.99 39.08 -1.35
C LYS A 243 -12.60 37.88 -2.26
N THR A 244 -11.58 38.02 -3.12
CA THR A 244 -11.16 36.97 -4.07
C THR A 244 -9.74 36.43 -3.86
N HIS A 245 -9.00 36.89 -2.85
CA HIS A 245 -7.58 36.56 -2.61
C HIS A 245 -7.24 35.04 -2.70
N ARG A 246 -8.14 34.16 -2.25
CA ARG A 246 -7.91 32.70 -2.18
C ARG A 246 -8.82 31.86 -3.07
N ARG A 247 -9.56 32.50 -3.99
CA ARG A 247 -10.50 31.82 -4.90
C ARG A 247 -9.75 31.11 -6.05
N PRO A 248 -10.36 30.09 -6.68
CA PRO A 248 -9.75 29.38 -7.82
C PRO A 248 -9.58 30.20 -9.10
N GLY A 249 -10.30 31.31 -9.25
CA GLY A 249 -10.37 32.03 -10.52
C GLY A 249 -11.29 31.31 -11.52
N ASN A 250 -10.95 31.40 -12.81
CA ASN A 250 -11.73 30.77 -13.88
C ASN A 250 -11.61 29.23 -13.84
N ILE A 251 -12.77 28.55 -13.94
CA ILE A 251 -12.90 27.08 -13.94
C ILE A 251 -13.40 26.57 -15.31
N GLY A 252 -13.89 27.46 -16.17
CA GLY A 252 -14.54 27.14 -17.43
C GLY A 252 -13.56 26.85 -18.57
N SER A 253 -13.99 25.99 -19.49
CA SER A 253 -13.20 25.56 -20.66
C SER A 253 -13.54 26.36 -21.95
N GLY A 254 -14.20 27.52 -21.81
CA GLY A 254 -14.78 28.29 -22.91
C GLY A 254 -16.19 27.82 -23.34
N GLY A 255 -16.82 28.57 -24.25
CA GLY A 255 -18.22 28.37 -24.66
C GLY A 255 -18.50 27.06 -25.40
N LYS A 256 -17.56 26.56 -26.21
CA LYS A 256 -17.75 25.36 -27.05
C LYS A 256 -18.05 24.08 -26.26
N MET A 257 -17.51 23.95 -25.06
CA MET A 257 -17.72 22.76 -24.21
C MET A 257 -18.81 22.98 -23.15
N ALA A 258 -19.08 24.24 -22.78
CA ALA A 258 -20.11 24.68 -21.81
C ALA A 258 -20.21 23.86 -20.51
N ARG A 259 -19.11 23.22 -20.07
CA ARG A 259 -19.03 22.40 -18.85
C ARG A 259 -17.64 22.45 -18.23
N VAL A 260 -17.57 22.05 -16.97
CA VAL A 260 -16.29 21.83 -16.27
C VAL A 260 -15.73 20.46 -16.67
N MET A 261 -14.47 20.43 -17.12
CA MET A 261 -13.81 19.18 -17.50
C MET A 261 -13.70 18.23 -16.30
N PRO A 262 -13.93 16.91 -16.47
CA PRO A 262 -13.67 15.94 -15.42
C PRO A 262 -12.20 15.99 -14.98
N GLY A 263 -11.96 16.00 -13.67
CA GLY A 263 -10.60 16.09 -13.12
C GLY A 263 -10.08 17.52 -12.91
N THR A 264 -10.88 18.56 -13.19
CA THR A 264 -10.52 19.96 -12.87
C THR A 264 -10.20 20.14 -11.39
N LYS A 265 -9.11 20.86 -11.11
CA LYS A 265 -8.58 21.08 -9.76
C LYS A 265 -9.46 22.04 -8.96
N LEU A 266 -10.23 21.50 -8.02
CA LEU A 266 -11.18 22.22 -7.17
C LEU A 266 -10.89 22.01 -5.67
N PRO A 267 -11.41 22.86 -4.75
CA PRO A 267 -11.25 22.65 -3.31
C PRO A 267 -11.87 21.32 -2.89
N GLY A 268 -11.42 20.76 -1.77
CA GLY A 268 -11.92 19.48 -1.28
C GLY A 268 -10.97 18.74 -0.36
N HIS A 269 -11.33 17.50 -0.02
CA HIS A 269 -10.54 16.69 0.91
C HIS A 269 -9.11 16.46 0.43
N MET A 270 -8.13 16.82 1.27
CA MET A 270 -6.70 16.65 1.04
C MET A 270 -6.12 15.73 2.11
N GLY A 271 -5.26 14.80 1.72
CA GLY A 271 -4.69 13.83 2.66
C GLY A 271 -5.53 12.56 2.78
N ASN A 272 -5.21 11.73 3.78
CA ASN A 272 -5.85 10.43 4.07
C ASN A 272 -5.94 9.49 2.84
N ARG A 273 -4.93 9.53 1.97
CA ARG A 273 -4.84 8.70 0.77
C ARG A 273 -3.59 7.85 0.83
N TRP A 274 -3.66 6.65 0.27
CA TRP A 274 -2.49 5.80 0.10
C TRP A 274 -1.53 6.41 -0.92
N ARG A 275 -0.29 6.62 -0.50
CA ARG A 275 0.82 7.01 -1.38
C ARG A 275 1.96 6.03 -1.21
N VAL A 276 2.68 5.82 -2.30
CA VAL A 276 3.89 5.01 -2.35
C VAL A 276 5.04 5.97 -2.62
N ILE A 277 6.08 5.91 -1.81
CA ILE A 277 7.36 6.52 -2.14
C ILE A 277 8.36 5.42 -2.42
N ARG A 278 9.17 5.62 -3.47
CA ARG A 278 9.97 4.56 -4.07
C ARG A 278 11.45 4.87 -4.02
N GLY A 279 12.27 3.84 -3.95
CA GLY A 279 13.72 3.96 -4.06
C GLY A 279 14.40 4.54 -2.81
N TYR A 280 13.90 4.18 -1.63
CA TYR A 280 14.43 4.60 -0.34
C TYR A 280 15.48 3.59 0.14
N ARG A 281 16.65 4.06 0.55
CA ARG A 281 17.75 3.21 1.01
C ARG A 281 17.67 2.96 2.51
N ILE A 282 18.00 1.75 2.95
CA ILE A 282 18.13 1.40 4.37
C ILE A 282 19.54 1.75 4.86
N LEU A 283 19.63 2.46 5.97
CA LEU A 283 20.89 2.94 6.54
C LEU A 283 21.37 2.06 7.70
N ARG A 284 20.44 1.62 8.54
CA ARG A 284 20.70 0.78 9.71
C ARG A 284 19.52 -0.15 9.96
N VAL A 285 19.80 -1.33 10.50
CA VAL A 285 18.81 -2.26 11.04
C VAL A 285 19.25 -2.66 12.45
N ASN A 286 18.34 -2.57 13.41
CA ASN A 286 18.55 -3.02 14.78
C ASN A 286 17.70 -4.25 15.04
N THR A 287 18.35 -5.34 15.43
CA THR A 287 17.73 -6.66 15.60
C THR A 287 17.02 -6.79 16.94
N LYS A 288 17.54 -6.16 18.01
CA LYS A 288 16.97 -6.21 19.36
C LYS A 288 15.59 -5.58 19.46
N TYR A 289 15.43 -4.37 18.90
CA TYR A 289 14.18 -3.62 18.94
C TYR A 289 13.35 -3.75 17.66
N ASN A 290 13.83 -4.52 16.68
CA ASN A 290 13.23 -4.66 15.36
C ASN A 290 12.97 -3.31 14.66
N VAL A 291 13.96 -2.42 14.66
CA VAL A 291 13.85 -1.08 14.06
C VAL A 291 14.69 -0.99 12.78
N ILE A 292 14.15 -0.32 11.78
CA ILE A 292 14.80 -0.03 10.50
C ILE A 292 14.92 1.49 10.35
N TRP A 293 16.12 1.97 10.01
CA TRP A 293 16.38 3.36 9.67
C TRP A 293 16.40 3.50 8.17
N VAL A 294 15.46 4.28 7.64
CA VAL A 294 15.34 4.53 6.21
C VAL A 294 15.80 5.94 5.89
N MET A 295 16.59 6.10 4.84
CA MET A 295 17.08 7.39 4.36
C MET A 295 15.94 8.31 3.92
N GLY A 296 15.87 9.51 4.49
CA GLY A 296 14.90 10.56 4.19
C GLY A 296 13.84 10.74 5.28
N HIS A 297 13.29 11.96 5.37
CA HIS A 297 12.25 12.34 6.33
C HIS A 297 10.82 12.24 5.75
N ASN A 298 10.70 11.94 4.45
CA ASN A 298 9.48 12.14 3.67
C ASN A 298 8.48 10.97 3.74
N ILE A 299 8.60 10.02 4.67
CA ILE A 299 7.69 8.88 4.74
C ILE A 299 6.25 9.37 5.01
N PRO A 300 5.24 8.97 4.19
CA PRO A 300 3.88 9.45 4.36
C PRO A 300 3.29 8.98 5.68
N GLY A 301 2.47 9.82 6.28
CA GLY A 301 1.76 9.51 7.52
C GLY A 301 2.37 10.20 8.72
N GLU A 302 1.58 10.27 9.78
CA GLU A 302 1.95 10.85 11.06
C GLU A 302 2.86 9.88 11.83
N THR A 303 3.46 10.35 12.91
CA THR A 303 4.11 9.47 13.88
C THR A 303 3.10 8.47 14.44
N ASN A 304 3.54 7.24 14.73
CA ASN A 304 2.75 6.08 15.15
C ASN A 304 1.78 5.51 14.11
N THR A 305 1.82 5.99 12.87
CA THR A 305 1.04 5.37 11.78
C THR A 305 1.79 4.20 11.14
N PHE A 306 1.03 3.31 10.51
CA PHE A 306 1.57 2.13 9.86
C PHE A 306 1.89 2.37 8.40
N CYS A 307 2.98 1.74 7.96
CA CYS A 307 3.46 1.75 6.60
C CYS A 307 3.81 0.32 6.17
N TYR A 308 3.82 0.10 4.86
CA TYR A 308 4.13 -1.19 4.26
C TYR A 308 5.45 -1.04 3.51
N LEU A 309 6.40 -1.90 3.83
CA LEU A 309 7.74 -1.94 3.28
C LEU A 309 7.85 -3.15 2.37
N TYR A 310 8.41 -2.97 1.18
CA TYR A 310 8.69 -4.07 0.26
C TYR A 310 9.85 -3.69 -0.64
N ASP A 311 10.48 -4.69 -1.26
CA ASP A 311 11.60 -4.46 -2.18
C ASP A 311 11.20 -3.52 -3.32
N THR A 312 12.12 -2.64 -3.73
CA THR A 312 11.78 -1.63 -4.73
C THR A 312 11.40 -2.22 -6.09
N VAL A 313 10.37 -1.64 -6.71
CA VAL A 313 9.95 -2.01 -8.06
C VAL A 313 10.75 -1.25 -9.13
N LEU A 314 11.50 -0.20 -8.74
CA LEU A 314 12.26 0.62 -9.69
C LEU A 314 13.38 -0.19 -10.37
N PRO A 315 13.42 -0.27 -11.71
CA PRO A 315 14.42 -1.05 -12.41
C PRO A 315 15.84 -0.51 -12.23
N THR A 316 15.98 0.82 -12.22
CA THR A 316 17.27 1.52 -12.13
C THR A 316 17.91 1.49 -10.74
N ARG A 317 17.10 1.27 -9.69
CA ARG A 317 17.54 1.35 -8.28
C ARG A 317 17.41 0.01 -7.55
N LYS A 318 17.53 -1.12 -8.25
CA LYS A 318 17.53 -2.42 -7.59
C LYS A 318 18.76 -2.57 -6.69
N SER A 319 18.57 -3.20 -5.53
CA SER A 319 19.68 -3.54 -4.64
C SER A 319 20.67 -4.46 -5.34
N LYS A 320 21.98 -4.18 -5.17
CA LYS A 320 23.06 -5.09 -5.59
C LYS A 320 23.26 -6.23 -4.59
N ILE A 321 22.88 -5.99 -3.34
CA ILE A 321 23.03 -6.93 -2.22
C ILE A 321 22.02 -8.06 -2.39
N ARG A 322 22.46 -9.29 -2.16
CA ARG A 322 21.57 -10.46 -2.17
C ARG A 322 20.67 -10.43 -0.93
N PRO A 323 19.34 -10.38 -1.12
CA PRO A 323 18.40 -10.35 -0.01
C PRO A 323 18.35 -11.68 0.75
N HIS A 324 17.88 -11.64 2.00
CA HIS A 324 17.42 -12.86 2.67
C HIS A 324 16.17 -13.38 1.94
N PHE A 325 16.16 -14.67 1.63
CA PHE A 325 15.10 -15.31 0.87
C PHE A 325 14.78 -16.69 1.46
N PRO A 326 13.50 -17.05 1.65
CA PRO A 326 12.29 -16.21 1.48
C PRO A 326 12.23 -15.06 2.50
N THR A 327 12.72 -15.28 3.71
CA THR A 327 12.85 -14.29 4.81
C THR A 327 14.07 -14.62 5.67
N TYR A 328 14.37 -13.77 6.67
CA TYR A 328 15.34 -14.10 7.71
C TYR A 328 14.69 -14.93 8.82
N LEU A 329 15.23 -16.13 9.08
CA LEU A 329 14.80 -17.02 10.14
C LEU A 329 15.95 -17.20 11.16
N PRO A 330 15.79 -16.78 12.43
CA PRO A 330 16.86 -16.86 13.41
C PRO A 330 17.26 -18.30 13.74
N ASN A 331 16.31 -19.24 13.76
CA ASN A 331 16.59 -20.64 14.12
C ASN A 331 17.42 -21.39 13.06
N LEU A 332 17.32 -20.98 11.80
CA LEU A 332 18.01 -21.65 10.69
C LEU A 332 19.42 -21.08 10.47
N ASN A 333 19.60 -19.79 10.77
CA ASN A 333 20.88 -19.13 10.64
C ASN A 333 21.70 -19.36 11.93
N LYS A 334 22.71 -20.22 11.84
CA LYS A 334 23.54 -20.65 12.98
C LYS A 334 24.35 -19.50 13.63
N GLU A 335 24.53 -18.39 12.91
CA GLU A 335 25.31 -17.25 13.37
C GLU A 335 24.38 -16.15 13.92
N PRO A 336 24.58 -15.71 15.18
CA PRO A 336 23.81 -14.60 15.73
C PRO A 336 24.20 -13.30 15.02
N ILE A 337 23.19 -12.60 14.49
CA ILE A 337 23.41 -11.27 13.90
C ILE A 337 23.75 -10.26 15.01
N PRO A 338 24.71 -9.35 14.78
CA PRO A 338 24.95 -8.21 15.66
C PRO A 338 23.68 -7.42 16.00
N GLU A 339 23.69 -6.73 17.14
CA GLU A 339 22.57 -5.89 17.56
C GLU A 339 22.25 -4.80 16.53
N ASP A 340 23.29 -4.20 15.95
CA ASP A 340 23.20 -3.13 14.98
C ASP A 340 23.97 -3.46 13.70
N LEU A 341 23.24 -3.44 12.60
CA LEU A 341 23.79 -3.56 11.26
C LEU A 341 23.75 -2.18 10.59
N TYR A 342 24.90 -1.67 10.17
CA TYR A 342 25.03 -0.40 9.45
C TYR A 342 25.32 -0.64 7.97
N ALA A 343 24.92 0.29 7.11
CA ALA A 343 25.40 0.33 5.73
C ALA A 343 26.86 0.85 5.69
N ASP A 344 27.62 0.42 4.68
CA ASP A 344 29.07 0.67 4.60
C ASP A 344 29.48 2.15 4.68
N ASP A 345 28.61 3.06 4.24
CA ASP A 345 28.85 4.51 4.20
C ASP A 345 28.39 5.26 5.47
N VAL A 346 27.70 4.57 6.38
CA VAL A 346 27.16 5.15 7.61
C VAL A 346 28.21 5.10 8.71
N HIS A 347 28.35 6.19 9.46
CA HIS A 347 29.22 6.22 10.63
C HIS A 347 28.51 5.53 11.82
N PRO A 348 29.08 4.44 12.39
CA PRO A 348 28.49 3.77 13.54
C PRO A 348 28.49 4.67 14.77
N PHE A 349 27.48 4.55 15.64
CA PHE A 349 27.36 5.45 16.80
C PHE A 349 28.42 5.22 17.89
N LYS A 350 28.99 4.02 17.95
CA LYS A 350 30.05 3.66 18.92
C LYS A 350 31.46 3.87 18.35
N ALA A 351 31.57 4.25 17.07
CA ALA A 351 32.86 4.47 16.44
C ALA A 351 33.52 5.77 16.96
N PRO A 352 34.86 5.86 16.95
CA PRO A 352 35.56 7.08 17.34
C PRO A 352 35.21 8.25 16.40
N THR A 353 35.38 9.48 16.88
CA THR A 353 35.11 10.70 16.11
C THR A 353 35.85 10.69 14.77
N ILE A 354 35.14 11.05 13.70
CA ILE A 354 35.70 11.13 12.35
C ILE A 354 36.79 12.20 12.33
N LYS A 355 37.99 11.84 11.84
CA LYS A 355 39.09 12.76 11.58
C LYS A 355 39.34 12.77 10.07
N PHE A 356 39.31 13.95 9.45
CA PHE A 356 39.70 14.13 8.06
C PHE A 356 41.16 14.61 8.06
N SER A 357 42.07 13.83 7.50
CA SER A 357 43.43 14.28 7.20
C SER A 357 43.39 15.26 6.04
N GLU A 358 44.22 16.30 6.07
CA GLU A 358 44.28 17.32 5.01
C GLU A 358 44.76 16.77 3.64
N GLU A 359 45.29 15.53 3.62
CA GLU A 359 45.89 14.89 2.45
C GLU A 359 44.94 14.00 1.63
N SER A 360 43.64 13.93 1.94
CA SER A 360 42.69 12.96 1.33
C SER A 360 41.53 13.57 0.55
#